data_AF-A0A5M3Z550-F1
#
_entry.id   AF-A0A5M3Z550-F1
#
_cell.length_a   1.000
_cell.length_b   1.000
_cell.length_c   1.000
_cell.angle_alpha   90.00
_cell.angle_beta   90.00
_cell.angle_gamma   90.00
#
_symmetry.space_group_name_H-M   'P 1'
#
loop_
_entity.id
_entity.type
_entity.pdbx_description
1 polymer ?
#
loop_
_entity_poly.entity_id
_entity_poly.type
_entity_poly.pdbx_seq_one_letter_code
_entity_poly.pdbx_strand_id
1 'polypeptide(L)'
;MGGWAVFCAICGGPFSSQVDMDCEGTDERAYRFDILEDCNLEWLDELRALGMNPDATGSDKSFLTGSGRYFDCGGIEVVAGNQLAVEDNIALLDMNIPYPKNEVVPMVAYHDFAETGEPHVFPFHSVCYEILRRCISLREPGEIRGHLLYRVFEQANGGRYVRLQLDYGDPDPPAEQVWEIFRGQEILVVNPVAIPELELEIRHIKCLLDMETDLINEMELHKEDIFCRLPIELRHEIFKHLRPESILALKAASRAMHTTLIPRSMWEAKLVDTYPWLWEMLEISVFQSQKVEEKASKLLVACKEHSESTGESYDYILGLANRRRIWGVCEQIRCRYLD
;
A
#
# COMPACT_ATOMS: atom_id res chain seq x y z
N MET A 1 -33.50 10.07 10.80
CA MET A 1 -32.19 10.66 11.12
C MET A 1 -31.22 10.04 10.15
N GLY A 2 -30.45 10.83 9.40
CA GLY A 2 -29.52 10.30 8.40
C GLY A 2 -28.33 9.62 9.09
N GLY A 3 -27.91 8.46 8.59
CA GLY A 3 -26.73 7.75 9.09
C GLY A 3 -25.45 8.57 8.87
N TRP A 4 -24.42 8.29 9.66
CA TRP A 4 -23.09 8.90 9.55
C TRP A 4 -22.08 7.82 9.15
N ALA A 5 -21.55 7.92 7.94
CA ALA A 5 -20.51 7.04 7.45
C ALA A 5 -19.18 7.35 8.15
N VAL A 6 -18.33 6.33 8.25
CA VAL A 6 -16.93 6.48 8.66
C VAL A 6 -16.04 5.86 7.60
N PHE A 7 -14.88 6.49 7.40
CA PHE A 7 -13.93 6.08 6.39
C PHE A 7 -12.64 5.61 7.04
N CYS A 8 -11.86 4.85 6.28
CA CYS A 8 -10.57 4.37 6.73
C CYS A 8 -9.61 5.53 7.01
N ALA A 9 -8.99 5.52 8.19
CA ALA A 9 -8.04 6.53 8.64
C ALA A 9 -6.85 6.66 7.68
N ILE A 10 -6.47 5.58 6.98
CA ILE A 10 -5.30 5.49 6.12
C ILE A 10 -5.63 5.78 4.65
N CYS A 11 -6.63 5.13 4.06
CA CYS A 11 -6.92 5.30 2.62
C CYS A 11 -8.09 6.24 2.31
N GLY A 12 -8.89 6.58 3.32
CA GLY A 12 -10.09 7.41 3.18
C GLY A 12 -11.25 6.69 2.48
N GLY A 13 -11.13 5.40 2.18
CA GLY A 13 -12.17 4.60 1.54
C GLY A 13 -13.26 4.11 2.50
N PRO A 14 -14.39 3.60 1.97
CA PRO A 14 -15.53 3.14 2.75
C PRO A 14 -15.28 1.74 3.35
N PHE A 15 -16.15 1.35 4.29
CA PHE A 15 -16.15 0.01 4.88
C PHE A 15 -17.30 -0.86 4.35
N SER A 16 -17.49 -0.87 3.03
CA SER A 16 -18.48 -1.73 2.38
C SER A 16 -18.04 -2.09 0.97
N SER A 17 -18.16 -3.37 0.63
CA SER A 17 -18.01 -3.90 -0.74
C SER A 17 -19.25 -3.65 -1.61
N GLN A 18 -20.40 -3.31 -0.99
CA GLN A 18 -21.64 -2.99 -1.69
C GLN A 18 -21.59 -1.56 -2.21
N VAL A 19 -20.98 -1.38 -3.37
CA VAL A 19 -20.91 -0.10 -4.07
C VAL A 19 -21.90 -0.07 -5.23
N ASP A 20 -22.52 1.09 -5.47
CA ASP A 20 -23.43 1.26 -6.59
C ASP A 20 -22.64 1.24 -7.91
N MET A 21 -23.01 0.29 -8.78
CA MET A 21 -22.43 0.11 -10.10
C MET A 21 -23.51 0.27 -11.15
N ASP A 22 -23.21 1.03 -12.20
CA ASP A 22 -24.09 1.19 -13.36
C ASP A 22 -23.60 0.33 -14.52
N CYS A 23 -24.45 -0.60 -14.94
CA CYS A 23 -24.22 -1.49 -16.08
C CYS A 23 -24.49 -0.81 -17.43
N GLU A 24 -25.28 0.27 -17.46
CA GLU A 24 -25.57 1.04 -18.67
C GLU A 24 -24.53 2.15 -18.92
N GLY A 25 -23.78 2.53 -17.88
CA GLY A 25 -22.72 3.54 -17.94
C GLY A 25 -23.24 4.97 -18.21
N THR A 26 -24.48 5.25 -17.82
CA THR A 26 -25.19 6.52 -17.97
C THR A 26 -25.27 7.34 -16.68
N ASP A 27 -25.16 6.71 -15.52
CA ASP A 27 -25.20 7.37 -14.22
C ASP A 27 -23.82 7.90 -13.81
N GLU A 28 -23.74 9.20 -13.54
CA GLU A 28 -22.52 9.85 -13.05
C GLU A 28 -22.27 9.60 -11.55
N ARG A 29 -23.29 9.11 -10.83
CA ARG A 29 -23.26 8.81 -9.39
C ARG A 29 -23.12 7.33 -9.08
N ALA A 30 -22.69 6.54 -10.06
CA ALA A 30 -22.39 5.13 -9.90
C ALA A 30 -21.00 4.85 -10.50
N TYR A 31 -20.35 3.80 -9.99
CA TYR A 31 -19.14 3.29 -10.61
C TYR A 31 -19.47 2.53 -11.88
N ARG A 32 -18.49 2.45 -12.77
CA ARG A 32 -18.63 1.66 -14.00
C ARG A 32 -18.52 0.16 -13.72
N PHE A 33 -19.55 -0.58 -14.11
CA PHE A 33 -19.57 -2.03 -13.97
C PHE A 33 -18.42 -2.71 -14.72
N ASP A 34 -18.15 -2.29 -15.97
CA ASP A 34 -17.10 -2.88 -16.81
C ASP A 34 -15.67 -2.66 -16.29
N ILE A 35 -15.50 -1.75 -15.33
CA ILE A 35 -14.22 -1.51 -14.66
C ILE A 35 -14.08 -2.36 -13.39
N LEU A 36 -15.17 -2.51 -12.63
CA LEU A 36 -15.16 -3.15 -11.32
C LEU A 36 -15.58 -4.62 -11.33
N GLU A 37 -16.13 -5.15 -12.43
CA GLU A 37 -16.69 -6.52 -12.49
C GLU A 37 -15.69 -7.61 -12.08
N ASP A 38 -14.42 -7.44 -12.46
CA ASP A 38 -13.33 -8.37 -12.14
C ASP A 38 -12.53 -7.97 -10.89
N CYS A 39 -12.88 -6.85 -10.24
CA CYS A 39 -12.18 -6.35 -9.06
C CYS A 39 -12.67 -7.03 -7.79
N ASN A 40 -11.74 -7.47 -6.92
CA ASN A 40 -12.09 -7.91 -5.58
C ASN A 40 -12.33 -6.69 -4.66
N LEU A 41 -13.59 -6.48 -4.26
CA LEU A 41 -14.01 -5.42 -3.34
C LEU A 41 -14.21 -5.90 -1.88
N GLU A 42 -14.11 -7.20 -1.60
CA GLU A 42 -14.39 -7.78 -0.27
C GLU A 42 -13.44 -7.26 0.82
N TRP A 43 -12.24 -6.80 0.42
CA TRP A 43 -11.27 -6.20 1.34
C TRP A 43 -11.81 -4.93 2.04
N LEU A 44 -12.82 -4.26 1.47
CA LEU A 44 -13.44 -3.09 2.06
C LEU A 44 -14.28 -3.44 3.29
N ASP A 45 -14.81 -4.66 3.37
CA ASP A 45 -15.66 -5.09 4.49
C ASP A 45 -14.85 -5.40 5.76
N GLU A 46 -13.55 -5.70 5.61
CA GLU A 46 -12.68 -6.01 6.73
C GLU A 46 -12.10 -4.73 7.34
N LEU A 47 -12.52 -4.42 8.58
CA LEU A 47 -11.97 -3.32 9.34
C LEU A 47 -11.29 -3.78 10.63
N ARG A 48 -10.34 -2.96 11.07
CA ARG A 48 -9.72 -3.00 12.40
C ARG A 48 -9.68 -1.59 12.95
N ALA A 49 -9.43 -1.46 14.24
CA ALA A 49 -9.33 -0.16 14.87
C ALA A 49 -8.17 -0.07 15.86
N LEU A 50 -7.58 1.12 15.93
CA LEU A 50 -6.56 1.50 16.90
C LEU A 50 -7.19 2.38 17.97
N GLY A 51 -7.03 1.99 19.23
CA GLY A 51 -7.57 2.70 20.38
C GLY A 51 -6.55 2.90 21.49
N MET A 52 -6.96 3.63 22.53
CA MET A 52 -6.21 3.81 23.78
C MET A 52 -7.07 3.38 24.95
N ASN A 53 -6.50 2.57 25.84
CA ASN A 53 -7.13 2.22 27.11
C ASN A 53 -6.44 2.98 28.25
N PRO A 54 -7.06 4.04 28.79
CA PRO A 54 -6.44 4.84 29.85
C PRO A 54 -6.18 4.05 31.13
N ASP A 55 -6.92 2.96 31.36
CA ASP A 55 -6.80 2.10 32.54
C ASP A 55 -5.74 1.00 32.40
N ALA A 56 -5.18 0.83 31.19
CA ALA A 56 -4.12 -0.14 30.95
C ALA A 56 -2.84 0.19 31.74
N THR A 57 -2.16 -0.86 32.20
CA THR A 57 -0.89 -0.78 32.91
C THR A 57 0.28 -0.78 31.94
N GLY A 58 1.28 0.08 32.17
CA GLY A 58 2.47 0.18 31.31
C GLY A 58 2.60 1.55 30.65
N SER A 59 3.69 1.73 29.89
CA SER A 59 3.96 2.99 29.18
C SER A 59 3.19 3.10 27.86
N ASP A 60 2.95 1.96 27.19
CA ASP A 60 2.07 1.88 26.02
C ASP A 60 0.69 1.42 26.48
N LYS A 61 -0.32 2.26 26.26
CA LYS A 61 -1.72 2.03 26.59
C LYS A 61 -2.59 1.81 25.35
N SER A 62 -1.97 1.77 24.18
CA SER A 62 -2.69 1.54 22.93
C SER A 62 -3.12 0.08 22.81
N PHE A 63 -4.18 -0.15 22.04
CA PHE A 63 -4.62 -1.47 21.66
C PHE A 63 -5.02 -1.53 20.18
N LEU A 64 -4.87 -2.71 19.59
CA LEU A 64 -5.36 -3.02 18.26
C LEU A 64 -6.50 -4.03 18.37
N THR A 65 -7.58 -3.81 17.63
CA THR A 65 -8.70 -4.77 17.58
C THR A 65 -8.41 -5.91 16.60
N GLY A 66 -9.14 -7.01 16.75
CA GLY A 66 -9.30 -8.00 15.70
C GLY A 66 -10.14 -7.46 14.54
N SER A 67 -10.47 -8.36 13.62
CA SER A 67 -11.36 -8.06 12.50
C SER A 67 -12.74 -7.65 13.00
N GLY A 68 -13.37 -6.75 12.27
CA GLY A 68 -14.69 -6.22 12.54
C GLY A 68 -15.38 -5.73 11.28
N ARG A 69 -16.52 -5.07 11.47
CA ARG A 69 -17.34 -4.48 10.41
C ARG A 69 -17.93 -3.16 10.83
N TYR A 70 -18.26 -2.33 9.85
CA TYR A 70 -19.00 -1.11 10.07
C TYR A 70 -20.47 -1.44 10.31
N PHE A 71 -21.12 -0.67 11.19
CA PHE A 71 -22.54 -0.84 11.48
C PHE A 71 -23.34 0.37 11.00
N ASP A 72 -23.49 1.40 11.84
CA ASP A 72 -24.13 2.67 11.48
C ASP A 72 -23.74 3.76 12.49
N CYS A 73 -23.92 5.02 12.12
CA CYS A 73 -23.78 6.20 12.97
C CYS A 73 -22.42 6.30 13.66
N GLY A 74 -21.34 6.04 12.92
CA GLY A 74 -19.97 6.02 13.47
C GLY A 74 -19.62 4.83 14.35
N GLY A 75 -20.57 3.91 14.57
CA GLY A 75 -20.35 2.67 15.31
C GLY A 75 -19.67 1.60 14.46
N ILE A 76 -18.75 0.89 15.09
CA ILE A 76 -18.11 -0.32 14.53
C ILE A 76 -18.30 -1.49 15.51
N GLU A 77 -18.40 -2.70 14.96
CA GLU A 77 -18.37 -3.94 15.74
C GLU A 77 -17.07 -4.66 15.45
N VAL A 78 -16.25 -4.89 16.48
CA VAL A 78 -14.90 -5.46 16.34
C VAL A 78 -14.70 -6.62 17.29
N VAL A 79 -13.90 -7.61 16.89
CA VAL A 79 -13.45 -8.65 17.81
C VAL A 79 -12.41 -8.06 18.76
N ALA A 80 -12.60 -8.28 20.06
CA ALA A 80 -11.70 -7.81 21.08
C ALA A 80 -10.36 -8.57 21.06
N GLY A 81 -9.27 -7.86 20.77
CA GLY A 81 -7.91 -8.39 20.63
C GLY A 81 -7.64 -8.98 19.25
N ASN A 82 -6.38 -9.02 18.84
CA ASN A 82 -5.96 -9.54 17.53
C ASN A 82 -5.76 -11.07 17.55
N GLN A 83 -6.56 -11.77 16.75
CA GLN A 83 -6.40 -13.22 16.55
C GLN A 83 -5.17 -13.61 15.71
N LEU A 84 -4.50 -12.66 15.03
CA LEU A 84 -3.30 -12.94 14.22
C LEU A 84 -2.03 -13.19 15.05
N ALA A 85 -2.10 -13.11 16.39
CA ALA A 85 -0.94 -13.24 17.27
C ALA A 85 -0.36 -14.68 17.38
N VAL A 86 -0.76 -15.62 16.52
CA VAL A 86 -0.36 -17.03 16.64
C VAL A 86 0.93 -17.36 15.86
N GLU A 87 1.31 -16.58 14.84
CA GLU A 87 2.49 -16.92 14.01
C GLU A 87 3.57 -15.83 13.94
N ASP A 88 3.22 -14.56 14.12
CA ASP A 88 4.19 -13.45 14.22
C ASP A 88 3.91 -12.65 15.51
N ASN A 89 4.96 -12.29 16.25
CA ASN A 89 4.98 -11.72 17.61
C ASN A 89 4.19 -10.40 17.85
N ILE A 90 2.90 -10.32 17.49
CA ILE A 90 2.00 -9.15 17.68
C ILE A 90 1.40 -9.12 19.12
N ALA A 91 1.93 -9.93 20.04
CA ALA A 91 1.31 -10.21 21.33
C ALA A 91 1.21 -9.02 22.31
N LEU A 92 1.91 -7.90 22.07
CA LEU A 92 1.95 -6.78 23.01
C LEU A 92 0.80 -5.76 22.85
N LEU A 93 0.29 -5.55 21.63
CA LEU A 93 -0.78 -4.57 21.38
C LEU A 93 -2.17 -5.07 21.81
N ASP A 94 -2.34 -6.38 21.99
CA ASP A 94 -3.64 -6.97 22.35
C ASP A 94 -3.96 -6.95 23.85
N MET A 95 -2.96 -6.71 24.70
CA MET A 95 -3.12 -6.85 26.15
C MET A 95 -3.89 -5.69 26.79
N ASN A 96 -3.97 -4.55 26.09
CA ASN A 96 -4.52 -3.33 26.64
C ASN A 96 -5.99 -3.11 26.27
N ILE A 97 -6.64 -4.02 25.54
CA ILE A 97 -8.05 -3.82 25.19
C ILE A 97 -8.94 -3.87 26.45
N PRO A 98 -9.91 -2.94 26.64
CA PRO A 98 -10.71 -2.88 27.86
C PRO A 98 -11.82 -3.95 27.94
N TYR A 99 -11.81 -4.92 27.01
CA TYR A 99 -12.85 -5.91 26.82
C TYR A 99 -12.30 -7.34 26.93
N PRO A 100 -13.14 -8.34 27.27
CA PRO A 100 -12.71 -9.74 27.25
C PRO A 100 -12.29 -10.17 25.84
N LYS A 101 -11.16 -10.87 25.73
CA LYS A 101 -10.61 -11.31 24.44
C LYS A 101 -11.58 -12.22 23.69
N ASN A 102 -11.61 -12.08 22.37
CA ASN A 102 -12.47 -12.82 21.43
C ASN A 102 -13.99 -12.53 21.53
N GLU A 103 -14.40 -11.52 22.30
CA GLU A 103 -15.79 -11.05 22.26
C GLU A 103 -15.98 -10.01 21.16
N VAL A 104 -17.17 -9.99 20.55
CA VAL A 104 -17.55 -8.91 19.62
C VAL A 104 -18.04 -7.74 20.44
N VAL A 105 -17.37 -6.60 20.30
CA VAL A 105 -17.65 -5.40 21.09
C VAL A 105 -17.92 -4.19 20.20
N PRO A 106 -18.89 -3.34 20.56
CA PRO A 106 -19.11 -2.08 19.89
C PRO A 106 -18.03 -1.07 20.29
N MET A 107 -17.61 -0.23 19.34
CA MET A 107 -16.75 0.93 19.58
C MET A 107 -17.19 2.09 18.70
N VAL A 108 -16.76 3.31 19.02
CA VAL A 108 -17.09 4.50 18.22
C VAL A 108 -15.86 5.01 17.48
N ALA A 109 -15.98 5.18 16.17
CA ALA A 109 -14.91 5.68 15.33
C ALA A 109 -14.82 7.22 15.38
N TYR A 110 -13.59 7.75 15.47
CA TYR A 110 -13.21 9.17 15.48
C TYR A 110 -13.75 10.03 16.63
N HIS A 111 -15.04 9.97 16.93
CA HIS A 111 -15.69 10.78 17.96
C HIS A 111 -17.00 10.17 18.46
N ASP A 112 -17.20 10.19 19.78
CA ASP A 112 -18.44 9.75 20.43
C ASP A 112 -19.51 10.85 20.41
N PHE A 113 -20.17 11.03 19.27
CA PHE A 113 -21.30 11.97 19.13
C PHE A 113 -22.51 11.63 19.99
N ALA A 114 -22.65 10.34 20.34
CA ALA A 114 -23.79 9.85 21.11
C ALA A 114 -23.58 9.98 22.62
N GLU A 115 -22.43 10.49 23.05
CA GLU A 115 -22.03 10.63 24.46
C GLU A 115 -22.22 9.32 25.26
N THR A 116 -21.99 8.19 24.58
CA THR A 116 -22.12 6.85 25.13
C THR A 116 -21.04 6.54 26.18
N GLY A 117 -19.94 7.29 26.17
CA GLY A 117 -18.79 7.08 27.05
C GLY A 117 -17.86 5.97 26.56
N GLU A 118 -18.08 5.47 25.34
CA GLU A 118 -17.25 4.44 24.71
C GLU A 118 -15.89 5.01 24.26
N PRO A 119 -14.80 4.22 24.28
CA PRO A 119 -13.51 4.68 23.82
C PRO A 119 -13.57 4.99 22.32
N HIS A 120 -13.17 6.19 21.93
CA HIS A 120 -13.05 6.53 20.51
C HIS A 120 -11.81 5.87 19.90
N VAL A 121 -11.97 5.32 18.71
CA VAL A 121 -10.94 4.57 17.99
C VAL A 121 -10.80 5.06 16.55
N PHE A 122 -9.69 4.73 15.92
CA PHE A 122 -9.44 5.06 14.52
C PHE A 122 -9.54 3.81 13.65
N PRO A 123 -10.58 3.70 12.80
CA PRO A 123 -10.79 2.51 11.98
C PRO A 123 -9.91 2.55 10.72
N PHE A 124 -9.48 1.39 10.25
CA PHE A 124 -8.77 1.22 8.99
C PHE A 124 -8.94 -0.20 8.44
N HIS A 125 -8.75 -0.36 7.12
CA HIS A 125 -8.70 -1.68 6.50
C HIS A 125 -7.42 -2.41 6.90
N SER A 126 -7.52 -3.74 7.07
CA SER A 126 -6.35 -4.61 7.35
C SER A 126 -5.24 -4.42 6.32
N VAL A 127 -5.62 -4.35 5.04
CA VAL A 127 -4.71 -4.16 3.89
C VAL A 127 -3.98 -2.80 3.99
N CYS A 128 -4.68 -1.72 4.36
CA CYS A 128 -4.06 -0.40 4.48
C CYS A 128 -3.04 -0.33 5.62
N TYR A 129 -3.31 -1.03 6.73
CA TYR A 129 -2.35 -1.14 7.84
C TYR A 129 -1.07 -1.88 7.41
N GLU A 130 -1.20 -2.89 6.55
CA GLU A 130 -0.06 -3.61 5.97
C GLU A 130 0.84 -2.68 5.14
N ILE A 131 0.24 -1.81 4.32
CA ILE A 131 0.97 -0.81 3.54
C ILE A 131 1.68 0.18 4.47
N LEU A 132 0.99 0.67 5.52
CA LEU A 132 1.58 1.57 6.51
C LEU A 132 2.77 0.92 7.24
N ARG A 133 2.63 -0.35 7.65
CA ARG A 133 3.71 -1.13 8.26
C ARG A 133 4.93 -1.23 7.36
N ARG A 134 4.75 -1.49 6.07
CA ARG A 134 5.86 -1.49 5.09
C ARG A 134 6.49 -0.11 4.99
N CYS A 135 5.69 0.94 4.87
CA CYS A 135 6.17 2.31 4.74
C CYS A 135 7.05 2.75 5.93
N ILE A 136 6.63 2.46 7.17
CA ILE A 136 7.39 2.76 8.39
C ILE A 136 8.65 1.89 8.47
N SER A 137 8.51 0.57 8.24
CA SER A 137 9.62 -0.39 8.32
C SER A 137 10.77 -0.11 7.35
N LEU A 138 10.53 0.60 6.24
CA LEU A 138 11.58 1.02 5.31
C LEU A 138 12.62 1.97 5.94
N ARG A 139 12.26 2.70 7.00
CA ARG A 139 13.15 3.66 7.69
C ARG A 139 13.47 3.24 9.13
N GLU A 140 12.48 2.72 9.84
CA GLU A 140 12.63 2.23 11.21
C GLU A 140 12.16 0.76 11.27
N PRO A 141 13.07 -0.21 11.05
CA PRO A 141 12.73 -1.62 11.14
C PRO A 141 12.30 -1.96 12.57
N GLY A 142 11.12 -2.53 12.73
CA GLY A 142 10.61 -2.92 14.04
C GLY A 142 9.09 -2.96 14.09
N GLU A 143 8.58 -3.20 15.28
CA GLU A 143 7.15 -3.13 15.54
C GLU A 143 6.67 -1.68 15.65
N ILE A 144 5.49 -1.40 15.12
CA ILE A 144 4.86 -0.09 15.28
C ILE A 144 4.46 0.09 16.74
N ARG A 145 4.92 1.19 17.34
CA ARG A 145 4.53 1.63 18.68
C ARG A 145 3.12 2.24 18.60
N GLY A 146 2.12 1.49 19.04
CA GLY A 146 0.72 1.83 18.85
C GLY A 146 0.34 3.17 19.49
N HIS A 147 0.88 3.54 20.66
CA HIS A 147 0.60 4.84 21.29
C HIS A 147 1.11 6.04 20.48
N LEU A 148 2.23 5.89 19.76
CA LEU A 148 2.73 6.95 18.88
C LEU A 148 1.86 7.05 17.63
N LEU A 149 1.48 5.92 17.04
CA LEU A 149 0.58 5.91 15.89
C LEU A 149 -0.78 6.52 16.25
N TYR A 150 -1.33 6.18 17.41
CA TYR A 150 -2.59 6.75 17.90
C TYR A 150 -2.47 8.26 18.07
N ARG A 151 -1.38 8.76 18.65
CA ARG A 151 -1.12 10.20 18.77
C ARG A 151 -1.07 10.89 17.40
N VAL A 152 -0.43 10.27 16.41
CA VAL A 152 -0.39 10.81 15.04
C VAL A 152 -1.79 10.89 14.44
N PHE A 153 -2.60 9.84 14.63
CA PHE A 153 -4.00 9.83 14.18
C PHE A 153 -4.84 10.88 14.92
N GLU A 154 -4.68 11.02 16.23
CA GLU A 154 -5.34 12.04 17.05
C GLU A 154 -4.97 13.46 16.60
N GLN A 155 -3.70 13.74 16.33
CA GLN A 155 -3.25 15.04 15.81
C GLN A 155 -3.77 15.32 14.40
N ALA A 156 -3.97 14.27 13.59
CA ALA A 156 -4.58 14.38 12.27
C ALA A 156 -6.13 14.40 12.34
N ASN A 157 -6.72 14.09 13.50
CA ASN A 157 -8.17 14.09 13.69
C ASN A 157 -8.65 15.54 13.78
N GLY A 158 -9.41 15.98 12.77
CA GLY A 158 -9.94 17.34 12.68
C GLY A 158 -11.46 17.39 12.77
N GLY A 159 -12.05 18.57 12.55
CA GLY A 159 -13.48 18.82 12.80
C GLY A 159 -14.49 18.11 11.89
N ARG A 160 -14.05 17.33 10.88
CA ARG A 160 -14.96 16.56 10.01
C ARG A 160 -15.34 15.19 10.59
N TYR A 161 -14.55 14.63 11.50
CA TYR A 161 -14.80 13.39 12.27
C TYR A 161 -15.20 12.12 11.47
N VAL A 162 -15.12 12.10 10.14
CA VAL A 162 -15.39 10.91 9.30
C VAL A 162 -14.12 10.28 8.73
N ARG A 163 -13.04 11.08 8.61
CA ARG A 163 -11.68 10.68 8.21
C ARG A 163 -10.64 11.64 8.79
N LEU A 164 -9.37 11.21 8.79
CA LEU A 164 -8.26 12.07 9.19
C LEU A 164 -8.08 13.24 8.20
N GLN A 165 -7.49 14.34 8.67
CA GLN A 165 -7.11 15.49 7.85
C GLN A 165 -5.72 15.26 7.26
N LEU A 166 -5.69 14.39 6.25
CA LEU A 166 -4.51 14.05 5.45
C LEU A 166 -4.78 14.39 3.98
N ASP A 167 -3.71 14.57 3.21
CA ASP A 167 -3.82 14.64 1.76
C ASP A 167 -3.90 13.20 1.22
N TYR A 168 -5.08 12.80 0.74
CA TYR A 168 -5.32 11.44 0.24
C TYR A 168 -4.97 11.27 -1.24
N GLY A 169 -4.37 12.28 -1.87
CA GLY A 169 -4.01 12.28 -3.28
C GLY A 169 -5.22 12.51 -4.18
N ASP A 170 -5.02 12.27 -5.48
CA ASP A 170 -6.05 12.42 -6.51
C ASP A 170 -6.50 11.03 -7.01
N PRO A 171 -7.81 10.71 -6.95
CA PRO A 171 -8.89 11.52 -6.37
C PRO A 171 -8.85 11.56 -4.84
N ASP A 172 -9.22 12.71 -4.26
CA ASP A 172 -9.41 12.86 -2.81
C ASP A 172 -10.75 12.22 -2.44
N PRO A 173 -10.80 11.25 -1.52
CA PRO A 173 -12.04 10.64 -1.09
C PRO A 173 -13.02 11.66 -0.49
N PRO A 174 -14.33 11.43 -0.60
CA PRO A 174 -15.35 12.25 0.05
C PRO A 174 -15.06 12.46 1.54
N ALA A 175 -15.46 13.61 2.08
CA ALA A 175 -15.32 13.96 3.49
C ALA A 175 -16.65 14.34 4.14
N GLU A 176 -17.74 13.93 3.51
CA GLU A 176 -19.12 14.25 3.88
C GLU A 176 -19.72 13.17 4.80
N GLN A 177 -20.94 13.40 5.26
CA GLN A 177 -21.68 12.50 6.14
C GLN A 177 -21.94 11.10 5.52
N VAL A 178 -21.94 11.00 4.19
CA VAL A 178 -22.19 9.76 3.43
C VAL A 178 -21.09 9.55 2.40
N TRP A 179 -20.88 8.29 2.00
CA TRP A 179 -20.00 7.97 0.88
C TRP A 179 -20.66 8.41 -0.42
N GLU A 180 -20.12 9.44 -1.06
CA GLU A 180 -20.57 9.89 -2.38
C GLU A 180 -19.78 9.16 -3.46
N ILE A 181 -20.50 8.57 -4.40
CA ILE A 181 -19.90 7.85 -5.52
C ILE A 181 -19.80 8.80 -6.71
N PHE A 182 -18.62 8.88 -7.28
CA PHE A 182 -18.36 9.64 -8.50
C PHE A 182 -17.72 8.73 -9.55
N ARG A 183 -18.29 8.76 -10.75
CA ARG A 183 -17.71 8.10 -11.92
C ARG A 183 -16.27 8.56 -12.14
N GLY A 184 -15.36 7.62 -12.43
CA GLY A 184 -13.93 7.91 -12.59
C GLY A 184 -13.12 7.80 -11.30
N GLN A 185 -13.76 7.60 -10.14
CA GLN A 185 -13.11 7.39 -8.85
C GLN A 185 -13.05 5.92 -8.42
N GLU A 186 -13.20 4.98 -9.36
CA GLU A 186 -13.16 3.53 -9.11
C GLU A 186 -11.87 3.11 -8.38
N ILE A 187 -10.76 3.82 -8.64
CA ILE A 187 -9.48 3.66 -7.95
C ILE A 187 -9.60 3.65 -6.41
N LEU A 188 -10.57 4.35 -5.82
CA LEU A 188 -10.74 4.45 -4.37
C LEU A 188 -11.18 3.14 -3.70
N VAL A 189 -11.81 2.24 -4.46
CA VAL A 189 -12.44 1.01 -3.95
C VAL A 189 -11.70 -0.27 -4.36
N VAL A 190 -10.77 -0.18 -5.32
CA VAL A 190 -9.99 -1.35 -5.80
C VAL A 190 -8.90 -1.75 -4.81
N ASN A 191 -8.67 -3.05 -4.65
CA ASN A 191 -7.68 -3.58 -3.71
C ASN A 191 -6.25 -3.09 -4.04
N PRO A 192 -5.57 -2.41 -3.11
CA PRO A 192 -4.23 -1.86 -3.35
C PRO A 192 -3.11 -2.89 -3.15
N VAL A 193 -3.38 -4.12 -2.70
CA VAL A 193 -2.33 -5.14 -2.45
C VAL A 193 -2.48 -6.33 -3.38
N ALA A 194 -3.69 -6.90 -3.49
CA ALA A 194 -3.97 -7.97 -4.44
C ALA A 194 -4.17 -7.37 -5.84
N ILE A 195 -3.09 -7.33 -6.64
CA ILE A 195 -3.05 -6.74 -7.98
C ILE A 195 -2.68 -7.84 -9.00
N PRO A 196 -3.68 -8.52 -9.61
CA PRO A 196 -3.45 -9.67 -10.49
C PRO A 196 -2.51 -9.39 -11.68
N GLU A 197 -2.63 -8.21 -12.28
CA GLU A 197 -1.83 -7.79 -13.44
C GLU A 197 -0.34 -7.67 -13.09
N LEU A 198 -0.06 -7.09 -11.92
CA LEU A 198 1.30 -7.01 -11.39
C LEU A 198 1.82 -8.39 -11.02
N GLU A 199 1.00 -9.22 -10.36
CA GLU A 199 1.40 -10.57 -9.95
C GLU A 199 1.78 -11.44 -11.16
N LEU A 200 1.04 -11.33 -12.26
CA LEU A 200 1.31 -12.05 -13.51
C LEU A 200 2.66 -11.64 -14.11
N GLU A 201 2.96 -10.34 -14.19
CA GLU A 201 4.24 -9.86 -14.70
C GLU A 201 5.43 -10.26 -13.80
N ILE A 202 5.25 -10.19 -12.49
CA ILE A 202 6.25 -10.65 -11.51
C ILE A 202 6.49 -12.15 -11.64
N ARG A 203 5.43 -12.94 -11.80
CA ARG A 203 5.52 -14.40 -12.01
C ARG A 203 6.28 -14.72 -13.29
N HIS A 204 6.02 -14.01 -14.38
CA HIS A 204 6.78 -14.19 -15.63
C HIS A 204 8.28 -13.94 -15.43
N ILE A 205 8.67 -12.92 -14.68
CA ILE A 205 10.09 -12.67 -14.36
C ILE A 205 10.66 -13.81 -13.51
N LYS A 206 9.93 -14.30 -12.50
CA LYS A 206 10.36 -15.44 -11.67
C LYS A 206 10.55 -16.71 -12.50
N CYS A 207 9.64 -17.03 -13.41
CA CYS A 207 9.79 -18.17 -14.31
C CYS A 207 11.04 -18.06 -15.20
N LEU A 208 11.36 -16.84 -15.70
CA LEU A 208 12.59 -16.63 -16.47
C LEU A 208 13.85 -16.89 -15.63
N LEU A 209 13.84 -16.47 -14.37
CA LEU A 209 14.95 -16.74 -13.43
C LEU A 209 15.15 -18.25 -13.25
N ASP A 210 14.08 -19.01 -13.05
CA ASP A 210 14.15 -20.46 -12.84
C ASP A 210 14.64 -21.20 -14.10
N MET A 211 14.26 -20.74 -15.30
CA MET A 211 14.69 -21.36 -16.56
C MET A 211 16.15 -21.07 -16.92
N GLU A 212 16.69 -19.90 -16.55
CA GLU A 212 18.06 -19.52 -16.89
C GLU A 212 19.10 -20.11 -15.95
N THR A 213 18.72 -20.51 -14.74
CA THR A 213 19.57 -21.37 -13.90
C THR A 213 19.93 -22.71 -14.57
N ASP A 214 19.13 -23.16 -15.54
CA ASP A 214 19.31 -24.44 -16.24
C ASP A 214 20.04 -24.33 -17.59
N LEU A 215 20.27 -23.11 -18.10
CA LEU A 215 20.78 -22.87 -19.46
C LEU A 215 21.97 -21.90 -19.47
N ILE A 216 23.09 -22.31 -18.86
CA ILE A 216 24.38 -21.71 -19.19
C ILE A 216 24.83 -22.32 -20.53
N ASN A 217 24.41 -21.75 -21.66
CA ASN A 217 25.22 -21.68 -22.87
C ASN A 217 24.56 -20.90 -24.03
N GLU A 218 25.44 -20.26 -24.81
CA GLU A 218 25.27 -19.60 -26.12
C GLU A 218 24.75 -18.14 -26.08
N MET A 219 25.64 -17.13 -26.05
CA MET A 219 26.41 -16.50 -27.15
C MET A 219 25.57 -15.78 -28.22
N GLU A 220 25.63 -14.45 -28.21
CA GLU A 220 25.73 -13.65 -29.44
C GLU A 220 26.89 -12.65 -29.30
N LEU A 221 27.90 -12.80 -30.18
CA LEU A 221 28.93 -11.80 -30.41
C LEU A 221 28.32 -10.68 -31.27
N HIS A 222 27.74 -9.66 -30.64
CA HIS A 222 27.34 -8.45 -31.35
C HIS A 222 28.06 -7.20 -30.84
N LYS A 223 28.76 -6.57 -31.80
CA LYS A 223 29.34 -5.22 -31.88
C LYS A 223 30.29 -4.80 -30.75
N GLU A 224 31.33 -4.06 -31.12
CA GLU A 224 32.23 -3.41 -30.16
C GLU A 224 31.42 -2.58 -29.17
N ASP A 225 31.22 -3.12 -27.98
CA ASP A 225 30.53 -2.43 -26.90
C ASP A 225 31.33 -1.18 -26.51
N ILE A 226 30.74 -0.01 -26.70
CA ILE A 226 31.41 1.27 -26.46
C ILE A 226 31.86 1.43 -25.01
N PHE A 227 31.17 0.76 -24.06
CA PHE A 227 31.49 0.82 -22.64
C PHE A 227 32.69 -0.05 -22.28
N CYS A 228 33.12 -0.98 -23.15
CA CYS A 228 34.39 -1.71 -22.97
C CYS A 228 35.59 -0.77 -22.91
N ARG A 229 35.50 0.41 -23.54
CA ARG A 229 36.56 1.43 -23.53
C ARG A 229 36.61 2.25 -22.23
N LEU A 230 35.55 2.20 -21.43
CA LEU A 230 35.50 2.90 -20.15
C LEU A 230 36.12 2.04 -19.04
N PRO A 231 36.97 2.63 -18.18
CA PRO A 231 37.36 2.03 -16.90
C PRO A 231 36.12 1.67 -16.06
N ILE A 232 36.26 0.66 -15.21
CA ILE A 232 35.16 0.14 -14.39
C ILE A 232 34.60 1.20 -13.44
N GLU A 233 35.45 2.11 -12.96
CA GLU A 233 35.09 3.24 -12.10
C GLU A 233 34.09 4.16 -12.80
N LEU A 234 34.32 4.49 -14.08
CA LEU A 234 33.40 5.34 -14.84
C LEU A 234 32.06 4.64 -15.11
N ARG A 235 32.05 3.30 -15.26
CA ARG A 235 30.80 2.54 -15.38
C ARG A 235 29.99 2.60 -14.08
N HIS A 236 30.65 2.46 -12.93
CA HIS A 236 29.99 2.64 -11.64
C HIS A 236 29.47 4.07 -11.45
N GLU A 237 30.22 5.10 -11.85
CA GLU A 237 29.75 6.49 -11.81
C GLU A 237 28.49 6.69 -12.67
N ILE A 238 28.43 6.10 -13.87
CA ILE A 238 27.23 6.15 -14.71
C ILE A 238 26.01 5.59 -13.95
N PHE A 239 26.13 4.42 -13.32
CA PHE A 239 25.02 3.82 -12.58
C PHE A 239 24.53 4.69 -11.41
N LYS A 240 25.41 5.46 -10.76
CA LYS A 240 25.00 6.39 -9.69
C LYS A 240 24.02 7.45 -10.18
N HIS A 241 24.10 7.86 -11.45
CA HIS A 241 23.24 8.88 -12.04
C HIS A 241 21.97 8.35 -12.70
N LEU A 242 21.82 7.03 -12.85
CA LEU A 242 20.66 6.42 -13.51
C LEU A 242 19.55 6.07 -12.51
N ARG A 243 18.30 6.14 -12.99
CA ARG A 243 17.11 5.59 -12.31
C ARG A 243 17.04 4.06 -12.47
N PRO A 244 16.31 3.34 -11.60
CA PRO A 244 16.28 1.88 -11.63
C PRO A 244 15.94 1.26 -12.99
N GLU A 245 14.92 1.77 -13.69
CA GLU A 245 14.53 1.26 -15.01
C GLU A 245 15.63 1.49 -16.05
N SER A 246 16.33 2.62 -15.99
CA SER A 246 17.44 2.92 -16.91
C SER A 246 18.68 2.10 -16.62
N ILE A 247 18.93 1.75 -15.35
CA ILE A 247 20.00 0.81 -14.97
C ILE A 247 19.73 -0.54 -15.64
N LEU A 248 18.51 -1.07 -15.49
CA LEU A 248 18.12 -2.35 -16.06
C LEU A 248 18.17 -2.33 -17.60
N ALA A 249 17.62 -1.30 -18.23
CA ALA A 249 17.69 -1.13 -19.69
C ALA A 249 19.14 -1.10 -20.20
N LEU A 250 20.03 -0.39 -19.49
CA LEU A 250 21.44 -0.27 -19.90
C LEU A 250 22.20 -1.59 -19.73
N LYS A 251 21.95 -2.33 -18.64
CA LYS A 251 22.53 -3.66 -18.45
C LYS A 251 21.99 -4.66 -19.48
N ALA A 252 20.70 -4.62 -19.79
CA ALA A 252 20.11 -5.42 -20.85
C ALA A 252 20.74 -5.14 -22.22
N ALA A 253 21.01 -3.86 -22.55
CA ALA A 253 21.49 -3.44 -23.87
C ALA A 253 23.01 -3.55 -24.08
N SER A 254 23.82 -3.61 -23.00
CA SER A 254 25.29 -3.61 -23.08
C SER A 254 25.92 -4.71 -22.24
N ARG A 255 26.78 -5.53 -22.85
CA ARG A 255 27.48 -6.62 -22.16
C ARG A 255 28.48 -6.10 -21.13
N ALA A 256 29.20 -5.02 -21.43
CA ALA A 256 30.13 -4.39 -20.50
C ALA A 256 29.41 -3.80 -19.28
N MET A 257 28.19 -3.28 -19.45
CA MET A 257 27.37 -2.78 -18.35
C MET A 257 26.68 -3.91 -17.57
N HIS A 258 26.21 -4.96 -18.26
CA HIS A 258 25.68 -6.18 -17.64
C HIS A 258 26.69 -6.82 -16.67
N THR A 259 27.94 -6.96 -17.12
CA THR A 259 29.02 -7.54 -16.30
C THR A 259 29.56 -6.62 -15.21
N THR A 260 29.18 -5.33 -15.21
CA THR A 260 29.57 -4.41 -14.13
C THR A 260 28.71 -4.66 -12.89
N LEU A 261 29.36 -5.00 -11.78
CA LEU A 261 28.68 -5.31 -10.52
C LEU A 261 28.05 -4.06 -9.91
N ILE A 262 26.80 -4.17 -9.48
CA ILE A 262 26.10 -3.13 -8.72
C ILE A 262 25.91 -3.64 -7.30
N PRO A 263 26.38 -2.93 -6.27
CA PRO A 263 26.12 -3.31 -4.89
C PRO A 263 24.61 -3.40 -4.62
N ARG A 264 24.18 -4.48 -3.96
CA ARG A 264 22.76 -4.69 -3.61
C ARG A 264 22.16 -3.49 -2.87
N SER A 265 22.92 -2.91 -1.93
CA SER A 265 22.49 -1.73 -1.18
C SER A 265 22.26 -0.49 -2.06
N MET A 266 23.03 -0.30 -3.13
CA MET A 266 22.82 0.79 -4.08
C MET A 266 21.54 0.59 -4.89
N TRP A 267 21.31 -0.64 -5.35
CA TRP A 267 20.11 -1.00 -6.09
C TRP A 267 18.85 -0.83 -5.23
N GLU A 268 18.86 -1.40 -4.03
CA GLU A 268 17.75 -1.29 -3.07
C GLU A 268 17.48 0.17 -2.70
N ALA A 269 18.51 0.97 -2.42
CA ALA A 269 18.34 2.39 -2.13
C ALA A 269 17.68 3.14 -3.31
N LYS A 270 18.13 2.89 -4.54
CA LYS A 270 17.53 3.52 -5.73
C LYS A 270 16.08 3.08 -5.98
N LEU A 271 15.78 1.79 -5.76
CA LEU A 271 14.42 1.28 -5.87
C LEU A 271 13.52 1.91 -4.81
N VAL A 272 13.94 1.92 -3.55
CA VAL A 272 13.17 2.52 -2.45
C VAL A 272 12.97 4.02 -2.66
N ASP A 273 13.97 4.74 -3.15
CA ASP A 273 13.85 6.18 -3.41
C ASP A 273 12.94 6.50 -4.61
N THR A 274 12.80 5.58 -5.59
CA THR A 274 12.03 5.83 -6.82
C THR A 274 10.63 5.20 -6.80
N TYR A 275 10.54 3.97 -6.30
CA TYR A 275 9.34 3.12 -6.30
C TYR A 275 9.11 2.48 -4.92
N PRO A 276 8.98 3.27 -3.84
CA PRO A 276 8.87 2.74 -2.48
C PRO A 276 7.62 1.85 -2.26
N TRP A 277 6.58 2.04 -3.08
CA TRP A 277 5.34 1.28 -3.09
C TRP A 277 5.38 -0.03 -3.89
N LEU A 278 6.49 -0.33 -4.59
CA LEU A 278 6.66 -1.52 -5.42
C LEU A 278 7.60 -2.53 -4.74
N TRP A 279 7.18 -3.03 -3.58
CA TRP A 279 8.01 -3.89 -2.73
C TRP A 279 8.33 -5.24 -3.36
N GLU A 280 7.50 -5.74 -4.29
CA GLU A 280 7.75 -7.01 -4.99
C GLU A 280 9.08 -6.99 -5.75
N MET A 281 9.50 -5.82 -6.26
CA MET A 281 10.76 -5.67 -6.98
C MET A 281 12.00 -5.74 -6.09
N LEU A 282 11.85 -5.50 -4.78
CA LEU A 282 12.96 -5.65 -3.82
C LEU A 282 13.28 -7.13 -3.53
N GLU A 283 12.32 -8.02 -3.77
CA GLU A 283 12.45 -9.46 -3.54
C GLU A 283 13.05 -10.20 -4.75
N ILE A 284 13.14 -9.55 -5.91
CA ILE A 284 13.59 -10.16 -7.17
C ILE A 284 15.08 -9.90 -7.39
N SER A 285 15.82 -10.98 -7.65
CA SER A 285 17.22 -10.90 -8.09
C SER A 285 17.30 -10.60 -9.59
N VAL A 286 17.16 -9.32 -9.95
CA VAL A 286 17.06 -8.88 -11.35
C VAL A 286 18.37 -8.94 -12.16
N PHE A 287 19.54 -8.98 -11.50
CA PHE A 287 20.85 -8.93 -12.16
C PHE A 287 21.43 -10.32 -12.45
N GLN A 288 20.63 -11.20 -13.08
CA GLN A 288 21.07 -12.54 -13.46
C GLN A 288 21.35 -12.67 -14.97
N SER A 289 20.53 -12.03 -15.80
CA SER A 289 20.71 -12.04 -17.24
C SER A 289 20.18 -10.77 -17.90
N GLN A 290 20.61 -10.54 -19.13
CA GLN A 290 20.14 -9.42 -19.94
C GLN A 290 18.65 -9.52 -20.27
N LYS A 291 18.08 -10.73 -20.36
CA LYS A 291 16.64 -10.94 -20.62
C LYS A 291 15.80 -10.59 -19.41
N VAL A 292 16.23 -11.02 -18.21
CA VAL A 292 15.58 -10.65 -16.94
C VAL A 292 15.67 -9.14 -16.74
N GLU A 293 16.84 -8.54 -16.97
CA GLU A 293 17.04 -7.09 -16.90
C GLU A 293 16.12 -6.34 -17.86
N GLU A 294 15.98 -6.81 -19.11
CA GLU A 294 15.07 -6.21 -20.09
C GLU A 294 13.61 -6.27 -19.63
N LYS A 295 13.14 -7.44 -19.19
CA LYS A 295 11.75 -7.63 -18.75
C LYS A 295 11.45 -6.82 -17.48
N ALA A 296 12.35 -6.84 -16.50
CA ALA A 296 12.24 -6.04 -15.28
C ALA A 296 12.27 -4.53 -15.58
N SER A 297 13.08 -4.09 -16.55
CA SER A 297 13.07 -2.69 -17.01
C SER A 297 11.72 -2.30 -17.58
N LYS A 298 11.12 -3.13 -18.44
CA LYS A 298 9.81 -2.87 -19.03
C LYS A 298 8.73 -2.82 -17.97
N LEU A 299 8.77 -3.73 -16.99
CA LEU A 299 7.85 -3.72 -15.86
C LEU A 299 7.95 -2.42 -15.06
N LEU A 300 9.15 -1.94 -14.72
CA LEU A 300 9.29 -0.68 -13.98
C LEU A 300 8.75 0.53 -14.75
N VAL A 301 8.97 0.58 -16.07
CA VAL A 301 8.39 1.63 -16.94
C VAL A 301 6.86 1.54 -16.93
N ALA A 302 6.31 0.35 -17.14
CA ALA A 302 4.87 0.12 -17.13
C ALA A 302 4.26 0.47 -15.77
N CYS A 303 4.84 0.04 -14.66
CA CYS A 303 4.38 0.40 -13.31
C CYS A 303 4.38 1.91 -13.09
N LYS A 304 5.38 2.63 -13.61
CA LYS A 304 5.43 4.08 -13.51
C LYS A 304 4.29 4.73 -14.27
N GLU A 305 4.07 4.33 -15.53
CA GLU A 305 3.01 4.87 -16.39
C GLU A 305 1.62 4.50 -15.85
N HIS A 306 1.43 3.26 -15.43
CA HIS A 306 0.17 2.70 -14.96
C HIS A 306 -0.15 2.97 -13.47
N SER A 307 0.70 3.69 -12.75
CA SER A 307 0.41 4.13 -11.37
C SER A 307 -0.02 5.58 -11.29
N GLU A 308 0.01 6.33 -12.40
CA GLU A 308 -0.42 7.72 -12.48
C GLU A 308 -1.83 7.75 -13.05
N SER A 309 -2.82 7.95 -12.18
CA SER A 309 -4.17 8.28 -12.64
C SER A 309 -4.12 9.65 -13.31
N THR A 310 -4.30 9.70 -14.63
CA THR A 310 -4.32 10.96 -15.38
C THR A 310 -5.72 11.56 -15.50
N GLY A 311 -6.75 10.90 -14.96
CA GLY A 311 -8.15 11.32 -15.02
C GLY A 311 -8.77 11.28 -16.43
N GLU A 312 -7.96 11.21 -17.49
CA GLU A 312 -8.39 11.33 -18.89
C GLU A 312 -8.13 10.05 -19.72
N SER A 313 -7.26 9.13 -19.28
CA SER A 313 -7.05 7.82 -19.92
C SER A 313 -7.14 6.68 -18.91
N TYR A 314 -7.71 5.54 -19.32
CA TYR A 314 -7.82 4.32 -18.52
C TYR A 314 -6.64 3.35 -18.73
N ASP A 315 -5.53 3.84 -19.28
CA ASP A 315 -4.32 3.04 -19.48
C ASP A 315 -3.54 2.88 -18.16
N TYR A 316 -4.20 2.66 -17.02
CA TYR A 316 -3.54 2.48 -15.73
C TYR A 316 -4.11 1.29 -14.96
N ILE A 317 -3.27 0.66 -14.13
CA ILE A 317 -3.64 -0.50 -13.34
C ILE A 317 -4.23 0.03 -12.02
N LEU A 318 -5.55 -0.08 -11.85
CA LEU A 318 -6.29 0.54 -10.76
C LEU A 318 -5.73 0.22 -9.38
N GLY A 319 -5.46 -1.05 -9.09
CA GLY A 319 -4.90 -1.46 -7.80
C GLY A 319 -3.52 -0.85 -7.55
N LEU A 320 -2.70 -0.69 -8.60
CA LEU A 320 -1.35 -0.12 -8.49
C LEU A 320 -1.40 1.39 -8.27
N ALA A 321 -2.28 2.08 -9.00
CA ALA A 321 -2.53 3.49 -8.79
C ALA A 321 -3.09 3.75 -7.37
N ASN A 322 -4.03 2.93 -6.89
CA ASN A 322 -4.54 3.05 -5.52
C ASN A 322 -3.45 2.80 -4.48
N ARG A 323 -2.59 1.79 -4.70
CA ARG A 323 -1.43 1.53 -3.84
C ARG A 323 -0.51 2.74 -3.73
N ARG A 324 -0.14 3.35 -4.87
CA ARG A 324 0.72 4.55 -4.91
C ARG A 324 0.07 5.73 -4.19
N ARG A 325 -1.24 5.94 -4.38
CA ARG A 325 -2.02 6.96 -3.67
C ARG A 325 -1.97 6.75 -2.16
N ILE A 326 -2.34 5.56 -1.68
CA ILE A 326 -2.33 5.20 -0.25
C ILE A 326 -0.92 5.32 0.33
N TRP A 327 0.11 4.95 -0.45
CA TRP A 327 1.50 5.11 -0.03
C TRP A 327 1.84 6.55 0.30
N GLY A 328 1.38 7.53 -0.49
CA GLY A 328 1.57 8.96 -0.20
C GLY A 328 0.95 9.39 1.13
N VAL A 329 -0.17 8.78 1.53
CA VAL A 329 -0.78 9.00 2.85
C VAL A 329 0.06 8.36 3.96
N CYS A 330 0.52 7.13 3.74
CA CYS A 330 1.41 6.44 4.67
C CYS A 330 2.72 7.20 4.89
N GLU A 331 3.26 7.89 3.88
CA GLU A 331 4.45 8.72 4.04
C GLU A 331 4.20 9.94 4.93
N GLN A 332 3.04 10.59 4.82
CA GLN A 332 2.64 11.68 5.71
C GLN A 332 2.52 11.20 7.16
N ILE A 333 1.88 10.04 7.38
CA ILE A 333 1.75 9.43 8.70
C ILE A 333 3.14 9.06 9.24
N ARG A 334 3.99 8.43 8.43
CA ARG A 334 5.35 8.04 8.81
C ARG A 334 6.19 9.24 9.22
N CYS A 335 6.15 10.34 8.47
CA CYS A 335 6.89 11.56 8.81
C CYS A 335 6.53 12.03 10.23
N ARG A 336 5.24 12.13 10.55
CA ARG A 336 4.77 12.55 11.88
C ARG A 336 5.05 11.52 12.99
N TYR A 337 5.14 10.25 12.63
CA TYR A 337 5.44 9.15 13.57
C TYR A 337 6.92 9.12 13.96
N LEU A 338 7.81 9.55 13.07
CA LEU A 338 9.26 9.57 13.28
C LEU A 338 9.79 10.89 13.86
N ASP A 339 8.98 11.96 13.82
CA ASP A 339 9.23 13.24 14.50
C ASP A 339 9.09 13.11 16.02
#